data_AF-A0A5N6EG48-F1
#
_entry.id   AF-A0A5N6EG48-F1
#
_cell.length_a   1.000
_cell.length_b   1.000
_cell.length_c   1.000
_cell.angle_alpha   90.00
_cell.angle_beta   90.00
_cell.angle_gamma   90.00
#
_symmetry.space_group_name_H-M   'P 1'
#
loop_
_entity.id
_entity.type
_entity.pdbx_description
1 polymer ?
#
loop_
_entity_poly.entity_id
_entity_poly.type
_entity_poly.pdbx_seq_one_letter_code
_entity_poly.pdbx_strand_id
1 'polypeptide(L)'
;MSVNDSKFSTCLTNLGNSLESRYRRRGMISDLEYTIRLSREAVKLLPVDHPDFAASSNNLVVKLEARYDLLSELDDLEEAIQLSRQAIIVTPDDDTATVMQQMYKYNVAHFACHGISNPTNPSQSGLLLQTVSDKPMQDILTVRKMCENQHTLGGLAYLSACSAAENQAAKLVDKVIHVVSGFQAAGFRHVIGCLWPSEDDVCVEVARSFYSELFQKNTVDYPDRAVALAIHKAASNISRRPEYRRRPLYWALYVHYGA
;
A
#
# COMPACT_ATOMS: atom_id res chain seq x y z
N MET A 1 -15.72 16.25 16.46
CA MET A 1 -14.39 15.67 16.75
C MET A 1 -13.32 16.72 16.51
N SER A 2 -12.29 16.81 17.34
CA SER A 2 -11.22 17.79 17.16
C SER A 2 -10.14 17.23 16.22
N VAL A 3 -9.46 18.10 15.45
CA VAL A 3 -8.28 17.73 14.64
C VAL A 3 -7.18 17.05 15.49
N ASN A 4 -7.19 17.28 16.81
CA ASN A 4 -6.24 16.67 17.74
C ASN A 4 -6.54 15.18 17.97
N ASP A 5 -7.80 14.75 17.97
CA ASP A 5 -8.18 13.35 18.22
C ASP A 5 -7.73 12.45 17.06
N SER A 6 -7.90 12.91 15.82
CA SER A 6 -7.41 12.21 14.62
C SER A 6 -5.87 12.12 14.60
N LYS A 7 -5.16 13.23 14.83
CA LYS A 7 -3.69 13.21 14.88
C LYS A 7 -3.16 12.32 15.99
N PHE A 8 -3.80 12.33 17.16
CA PHE A 8 -3.43 11.48 18.28
C PHE A 8 -3.66 10.00 17.97
N SER A 9 -4.79 9.66 17.32
CA SER A 9 -5.06 8.31 16.81
C SER A 9 -3.98 7.83 15.82
N THR A 10 -3.53 8.69 14.90
CA THR A 10 -2.41 8.38 13.99
C THR A 10 -1.11 8.10 14.75
N CYS A 11 -0.79 8.89 15.77
CA CYS A 11 0.40 8.66 16.60
C CYS A 11 0.34 7.32 17.34
N LEU A 12 -0.81 6.97 17.91
CA LEU A 12 -1.04 5.69 18.59
C LEU A 12 -0.87 4.52 17.62
N THR A 13 -1.45 4.62 16.43
CA THR A 13 -1.31 3.63 15.35
C THR A 13 0.15 3.42 14.96
N ASN A 14 0.92 4.51 14.77
CA ASN A 14 2.33 4.45 14.39
C ASN A 14 3.22 3.83 15.48
N LEU A 15 2.96 4.16 16.74
CA LEU A 15 3.64 3.54 17.88
C LEU A 15 3.30 2.05 17.96
N GLY A 16 2.03 1.69 17.78
CA GLY A 16 1.56 0.32 17.74
C GLY A 16 2.28 -0.50 16.66
N ASN A 17 2.36 0.02 15.43
CA ASN A 17 3.06 -0.65 14.32
C ASN A 17 4.57 -0.84 14.59
N SER A 18 5.18 0.09 15.33
CA SER A 18 6.59 -0.03 15.74
C SER A 18 6.79 -1.13 16.79
N LEU A 19 5.87 -1.25 17.74
CA LEU A 19 5.86 -2.32 18.75
C LEU A 19 5.57 -3.69 18.14
N GLU A 20 4.63 -3.76 17.20
CA GLU A 20 4.35 -4.98 16.43
C GLU A 20 5.59 -5.45 15.66
N SER A 21 6.30 -4.52 15.00
CA SER A 21 7.56 -4.83 14.32
C SER A 21 8.62 -5.38 15.27
N ARG A 22 8.66 -4.88 16.52
CA ARG A 22 9.54 -5.39 17.57
C ARG A 22 9.10 -6.78 18.06
N TYR A 23 7.79 -7.01 18.22
CA TYR A 23 7.22 -8.31 18.55
C TYR A 23 7.60 -9.35 17.50
N ARG A 24 7.36 -9.10 16.21
CA ARG A 24 7.71 -10.03 15.13
C ARG A 24 9.19 -10.42 15.13
N ARG A 25 10.09 -9.51 15.53
CA ARG A 25 11.54 -9.76 15.56
C ARG A 25 12.03 -10.45 16.84
N ARG A 26 11.35 -10.28 17.96
CA ARG A 26 11.84 -10.70 19.29
C ARG A 26 10.93 -11.66 20.04
N GLY A 27 9.71 -11.91 19.54
CA GLY A 27 8.71 -12.79 20.15
C GLY A 27 8.18 -12.31 21.51
N MET A 28 8.35 -11.02 21.86
CA MET A 28 7.90 -10.49 23.15
C MET A 28 6.37 -10.27 23.16
N ILE A 29 5.62 -11.21 23.72
CA ILE A 29 4.15 -11.14 23.81
C ILE A 29 3.66 -9.85 24.46
N SER A 30 4.41 -9.30 25.42
CA SER A 30 4.08 -8.02 26.06
C SER A 30 4.06 -6.83 25.09
N ASP A 31 4.89 -6.86 24.03
CA ASP A 31 4.86 -5.85 22.97
C ASP A 31 3.56 -6.01 22.13
N LEU A 32 3.11 -7.24 21.88
CA LEU A 32 1.84 -7.55 21.18
C LEU A 32 0.62 -7.05 21.99
N GLU A 33 0.55 -7.39 23.27
CA GLU A 33 -0.52 -6.94 24.16
C GLU A 33 -0.57 -5.42 24.28
N TYR A 34 0.60 -4.77 24.37
CA TYR A 34 0.65 -3.33 24.45
C TYR A 34 0.20 -2.65 23.16
N THR A 35 0.59 -3.18 21.99
CA THR A 35 0.10 -2.62 20.73
C THR A 35 -1.40 -2.82 20.53
N ILE A 36 -2.00 -3.90 21.03
CA ILE A 36 -3.47 -4.07 20.99
C ILE A 36 -4.15 -2.97 21.81
N ARG A 37 -3.63 -2.66 23.01
CA ARG A 37 -4.16 -1.56 23.82
C ARG A 37 -4.12 -0.22 23.09
N LEU A 38 -2.98 0.12 22.47
CA LEU A 38 -2.82 1.35 21.71
C LEU A 38 -3.76 1.41 20.49
N SER A 39 -3.90 0.30 19.76
CA SER A 39 -4.82 0.24 18.62
C SER A 39 -6.29 0.36 19.05
N ARG A 40 -6.70 -0.22 20.19
CA ARG A 40 -8.05 -0.01 20.75
C ARG A 40 -8.29 1.46 21.11
N GLU A 41 -7.31 2.14 21.68
CA GLU A 41 -7.42 3.59 21.95
C GLU A 41 -7.52 4.40 20.65
N ALA A 42 -6.71 4.07 19.64
CA ALA A 42 -6.74 4.73 18.35
C ALA A 42 -8.12 4.63 17.68
N VAL A 43 -8.73 3.44 17.68
CA VAL A 43 -10.08 3.21 17.12
C VAL A 43 -11.15 3.96 17.90
N LYS A 44 -11.08 3.98 19.24
CA LYS A 44 -12.06 4.70 20.08
C LYS A 44 -12.08 6.21 19.85
N LEU A 45 -10.98 6.79 19.38
CA LEU A 45 -10.89 8.21 19.07
C LEU A 45 -11.55 8.57 17.73
N LEU A 46 -11.87 7.59 16.90
CA LEU A 46 -12.41 7.79 15.56
C LEU A 46 -13.91 7.40 15.52
N PRO A 47 -14.81 8.34 15.18
CA PRO A 47 -16.16 8.04 14.76
C PRO A 47 -16.16 7.03 13.61
N VAL A 48 -17.21 6.21 13.55
CA VAL A 48 -17.35 5.17 12.53
C VAL A 48 -17.31 5.74 11.11
N ASP A 49 -17.85 6.95 10.90
CA ASP A 49 -17.87 7.66 9.61
C ASP A 49 -16.55 8.40 9.27
N HIS A 50 -15.53 8.30 10.13
CA HIS A 50 -14.24 8.94 9.88
C HIS A 50 -13.42 8.19 8.81
N PRO A 51 -12.76 8.88 7.87
CA PRO A 51 -11.96 8.24 6.82
C PRO A 51 -10.90 7.25 7.32
N ASP A 52 -10.27 7.54 8.46
CA ASP A 52 -9.22 6.68 9.04
C ASP A 52 -9.77 5.54 9.91
N PHE A 53 -11.09 5.46 10.14
CA PHE A 53 -11.69 4.45 11.01
C PHE A 53 -11.45 3.03 10.49
N ALA A 54 -11.70 2.79 9.20
CA ALA A 54 -11.50 1.49 8.58
C ALA A 54 -10.03 1.03 8.68
N ALA A 55 -9.08 1.92 8.36
CA ALA A 55 -7.65 1.61 8.44
C ALA A 55 -7.19 1.32 9.88
N SER A 56 -7.63 2.12 10.85
CA SER A 56 -7.28 1.92 12.27
C SER A 56 -7.91 0.64 12.83
N SER A 57 -9.13 0.32 12.40
CA SER A 57 -9.83 -0.92 12.78
C SER A 57 -9.12 -2.15 12.20
N ASN A 58 -8.74 -2.12 10.93
CA ASN A 58 -7.96 -3.20 10.32
C ASN A 58 -6.62 -3.43 11.04
N ASN A 59 -5.93 -2.34 11.43
CA ASN A 59 -4.70 -2.45 12.21
C ASN A 59 -4.90 -3.12 13.58
N LEU A 60 -6.08 -2.96 14.20
CA LEU A 60 -6.45 -3.65 15.43
C LEU A 60 -6.79 -5.12 15.14
N VAL A 61 -7.63 -5.38 14.13
CA VAL A 61 -8.01 -6.73 13.68
C VAL A 61 -6.80 -7.63 13.48
N VAL A 62 -5.80 -7.19 12.70
CA VAL A 62 -4.57 -7.97 12.44
C VAL A 62 -3.83 -8.32 13.73
N LYS A 63 -3.83 -7.42 14.72
CA LYS A 63 -3.15 -7.65 16.00
C LYS A 63 -3.94 -8.60 16.91
N LEU A 64 -5.27 -8.53 16.87
CA LEU A 64 -6.17 -9.45 17.57
C LEU A 64 -6.02 -10.87 16.99
N GLU A 65 -6.03 -11.02 15.67
CA GLU A 65 -5.81 -12.30 15.00
C GLU A 65 -4.44 -12.89 15.35
N ALA A 66 -3.38 -12.08 15.32
CA ALA A 66 -2.04 -12.53 15.72
C ALA A 66 -1.97 -13.02 17.18
N ARG A 67 -2.79 -12.44 18.08
CA ARG A 67 -2.88 -12.90 19.48
C ARG A 67 -3.73 -14.16 19.60
N TYR A 68 -4.83 -14.26 18.85
CA TYR A 68 -5.64 -15.46 18.76
C TYR A 68 -4.82 -16.66 18.24
N ASP A 69 -4.03 -16.49 17.17
CA ASP A 69 -3.18 -17.55 16.63
C ASP A 69 -2.16 -18.08 17.66
N LEU A 70 -1.72 -17.20 18.58
CA LEU A 70 -0.75 -17.54 19.60
C LEU A 70 -1.38 -18.17 20.85
N LEU A 71 -2.52 -17.64 21.30
CA LEU A 71 -3.10 -17.93 22.62
C LEU A 71 -4.47 -18.63 22.57
N SER A 72 -5.08 -18.69 21.39
CA SER A 72 -6.44 -19.22 21.15
C SER A 72 -7.54 -18.50 21.96
N GLU A 73 -7.35 -17.20 22.24
CA GLU A 73 -8.30 -16.34 22.96
C GLU A 73 -9.49 -15.97 22.06
N LEU A 74 -10.63 -16.64 22.22
CA LEU A 74 -11.80 -16.47 21.34
C LEU A 74 -12.38 -15.05 21.35
N ASP A 75 -12.27 -14.33 22.46
CA ASP A 75 -12.72 -12.93 22.58
C ASP A 75 -12.03 -12.02 21.54
N ASP A 76 -10.77 -12.30 21.19
CA ASP A 76 -10.04 -11.53 20.17
C ASP A 76 -10.60 -11.77 18.77
N LEU A 77 -10.96 -13.02 18.47
CA LEU A 77 -11.54 -13.37 17.18
C LEU A 77 -12.94 -12.77 17.03
N GLU A 78 -13.75 -12.78 18.09
CA GLU A 78 -15.07 -12.15 18.09
C GLU A 78 -14.98 -10.62 17.91
N GLU A 79 -14.05 -9.95 18.61
CA GLU A 79 -13.80 -8.53 18.43
C GLU A 79 -13.31 -8.21 17.00
N ALA A 80 -12.39 -9.02 16.48
CA ALA A 80 -11.86 -8.88 15.11
C ALA A 80 -12.96 -8.97 14.04
N ILE A 81 -13.88 -9.94 14.18
CA ILE A 81 -15.03 -10.09 13.27
C ILE A 81 -15.96 -8.87 13.36
N GLN A 82 -16.27 -8.40 14.57
CA GLN A 82 -17.16 -7.28 14.76
C GLN A 82 -16.58 -5.97 14.20
N LEU A 83 -15.29 -5.71 14.43
CA LEU A 83 -14.58 -4.56 13.87
C LEU A 83 -14.49 -4.63 12.36
N SER A 84 -14.20 -5.80 11.79
CA SER A 84 -14.13 -5.99 10.33
C SER A 84 -15.46 -5.69 9.66
N ARG A 85 -16.59 -6.13 10.26
CA ARG A 85 -17.94 -5.79 9.76
C ARG A 85 -18.20 -4.30 9.77
N GLN A 86 -17.79 -3.59 10.83
CA GLN A 86 -17.95 -2.14 10.91
C GLN A 86 -17.07 -1.40 9.90
N ALA A 87 -15.81 -1.83 9.75
CA ALA A 87 -14.87 -1.23 8.81
C ALA A 87 -15.36 -1.35 7.36
N ILE A 88 -15.85 -2.54 6.95
CA ILE A 88 -16.35 -2.78 5.59
C ILE A 88 -17.51 -1.84 5.23
N ILE A 89 -18.40 -1.53 6.18
CA ILE A 89 -19.56 -0.64 5.94
C ILE A 89 -19.13 0.78 5.55
N VAL A 90 -17.97 1.23 6.03
CA VAL A 90 -17.48 2.61 5.84
C VAL A 90 -16.31 2.72 4.88
N THR A 91 -15.80 1.60 4.37
CA THR A 91 -14.82 1.59 3.29
C THR A 91 -15.49 2.09 2.01
N PRO A 92 -14.94 3.13 1.34
CA PRO A 92 -15.44 3.59 0.06
C PRO A 92 -15.42 2.48 -1.00
N ASP A 93 -16.28 2.60 -2.01
CA ASP A 93 -16.21 1.70 -3.16
C ASP A 93 -14.93 1.99 -3.97
N ASP A 94 -14.18 0.95 -4.30
CA ASP A 94 -12.92 1.06 -5.05
C ASP A 94 -13.15 0.81 -6.56
N ASP A 95 -14.31 1.16 -7.11
CA ASP A 95 -14.51 1.05 -8.56
C ASP A 95 -13.57 1.97 -9.36
N THR A 96 -13.36 1.67 -10.65
CA THR A 96 -12.40 2.44 -11.45
C THR A 96 -12.76 3.93 -11.55
N ALA A 97 -14.05 4.28 -11.55
CA ALA A 97 -14.48 5.66 -11.66
C ALA A 97 -14.11 6.46 -10.41
N THR A 98 -14.34 5.88 -9.23
CA THR A 98 -14.06 6.47 -7.92
C THR A 98 -12.56 6.62 -7.71
N VAL A 99 -11.78 5.58 -8.00
CA VAL A 99 -10.32 5.61 -7.92
C VAL A 99 -9.74 6.68 -8.86
N MET A 100 -10.17 6.74 -10.13
CA MET A 100 -9.73 7.78 -11.05
C MET A 100 -10.08 9.19 -10.54
N GLN A 101 -11.27 9.39 -9.98
CA GLN A 101 -11.67 10.69 -9.42
C GLN A 101 -10.75 11.12 -8.27
N GLN A 102 -10.33 10.19 -7.40
CA GLN A 102 -9.40 10.50 -6.31
C GLN A 102 -7.98 10.76 -6.82
N MET A 103 -7.52 10.02 -7.84
CA MET A 103 -6.21 10.25 -8.46
C MET A 103 -6.06 11.66 -9.04
N TYR A 104 -7.15 12.32 -9.45
CA TYR A 104 -7.11 13.73 -9.88
C TYR A 104 -7.03 14.73 -8.74
N LYS A 105 -7.45 14.35 -7.53
CA LYS A 105 -7.44 15.23 -6.35
C LYS A 105 -6.08 15.24 -5.63
N TYR A 106 -5.33 14.15 -5.73
CA TYR A 106 -4.11 13.95 -4.94
C TYR A 106 -2.86 13.87 -5.82
N ASN A 107 -1.74 14.39 -5.30
CA ASN A 107 -0.46 14.39 -5.99
C ASN A 107 0.28 13.04 -5.91
N VAL A 108 -0.08 12.20 -4.94
CA VAL A 108 0.53 10.88 -4.72
C VAL A 108 -0.58 9.84 -4.71
N ALA A 109 -0.41 8.78 -5.51
CA ALA A 109 -1.27 7.61 -5.49
C ALA A 109 -0.42 6.38 -5.11
N HIS A 110 -0.84 5.64 -4.10
CA HIS A 110 -0.22 4.37 -3.70
C HIS A 110 -1.20 3.23 -3.94
N PHE A 111 -0.78 2.24 -4.72
CA PHE A 111 -1.59 1.06 -5.01
C PHE A 111 -0.96 -0.17 -4.37
N ALA A 112 -1.59 -0.68 -3.31
CA ALA A 112 -1.23 -1.94 -2.65
C ALA A 112 -2.24 -3.01 -3.02
N CYS A 113 -2.26 -3.39 -4.30
CA CYS A 113 -3.20 -4.36 -4.85
C CYS A 113 -2.51 -5.25 -5.88
N HIS A 114 -3.24 -6.20 -6.45
CA HIS A 114 -2.71 -7.09 -7.48
C HIS A 114 -2.66 -6.41 -8.86
N GLY A 115 -1.52 -6.52 -9.52
CA GLY A 115 -1.40 -6.20 -10.94
C GLY A 115 -1.85 -7.37 -11.81
N ILE A 116 -2.47 -7.06 -12.95
CA ILE A 116 -2.75 -8.03 -14.02
C ILE A 116 -2.00 -7.61 -15.27
N SER A 117 -1.28 -8.57 -15.86
CA SER A 117 -0.73 -8.44 -17.21
C SER A 117 -1.60 -9.24 -18.18
N ASN A 118 -2.11 -8.59 -19.23
CA ASN A 118 -2.81 -9.26 -20.31
C ASN A 118 -1.81 -9.73 -21.40
N PRO A 119 -1.70 -11.04 -21.67
CA PRO A 119 -0.67 -11.58 -22.57
C PRO A 119 -0.94 -11.34 -24.07
N THR A 120 -2.12 -10.85 -24.44
CA THR A 120 -2.49 -10.61 -25.85
C THR A 120 -2.71 -9.13 -26.16
N ASN A 121 -3.17 -8.35 -25.19
CA ASN A 121 -3.41 -6.92 -25.34
C ASN A 121 -2.87 -6.14 -24.11
N PRO A 122 -1.62 -5.65 -24.15
CA PRO A 122 -1.01 -4.93 -23.04
C PRO A 122 -1.79 -3.70 -22.54
N SER A 123 -2.62 -3.07 -23.37
CA SER A 123 -3.48 -1.96 -22.93
C SER A 123 -4.62 -2.38 -21.99
N GLN A 124 -4.90 -3.69 -21.91
CA GLN A 124 -5.86 -4.29 -20.96
C GLN A 124 -5.18 -4.79 -19.67
N SER A 125 -3.85 -4.68 -19.57
CA SER A 125 -3.15 -4.82 -18.30
C SER A 125 -3.53 -3.68 -17.37
N GLY A 126 -3.46 -3.90 -16.06
CA GLY A 126 -3.92 -2.92 -15.09
C GLY A 126 -3.81 -3.38 -13.65
N LEU A 127 -4.54 -2.69 -12.78
CA LEU A 127 -4.65 -3.03 -11.37
C LEU A 127 -6.03 -3.58 -11.08
N LEU A 128 -6.09 -4.68 -10.32
CA LEU A 128 -7.33 -5.20 -9.79
C LEU A 128 -7.82 -4.29 -8.67
N LEU A 129 -9.08 -3.89 -8.81
CA LEU A 129 -9.85 -3.20 -7.79
C LEU A 129 -11.05 -4.06 -7.43
N GLN A 130 -11.57 -3.90 -6.22
CA GLN A 130 -12.66 -4.72 -5.71
C GLN A 130 -13.78 -3.82 -5.22
N THR A 131 -14.98 -4.04 -5.74
CA THR A 131 -16.13 -3.25 -5.28
C THR A 131 -16.62 -3.72 -3.92
N VAL A 132 -17.02 -2.76 -3.08
CA VAL A 132 -17.59 -3.03 -1.76
C VAL A 132 -19.11 -3.09 -1.91
N SER A 133 -19.65 -4.25 -2.25
CA SER A 133 -21.10 -4.50 -2.29
C SER A 133 -21.46 -5.90 -1.76
N ASP A 134 -22.76 -6.16 -1.57
CA ASP A 134 -23.28 -7.49 -1.18
C ASP A 134 -22.83 -8.62 -2.12
N LYS A 135 -22.41 -8.26 -3.36
CA LYS A 135 -21.77 -9.17 -4.32
C LYS A 135 -20.48 -8.52 -4.83
N PRO A 136 -19.34 -8.72 -4.16
CA PRO A 136 -18.09 -8.10 -4.57
C PRO A 136 -17.77 -8.47 -6.03
N MET A 137 -17.48 -7.46 -6.84
CA MET A 137 -17.08 -7.62 -8.24
C MET A 137 -15.66 -7.09 -8.42
N GLN A 138 -14.89 -7.77 -9.25
CA GLN A 138 -13.59 -7.27 -9.68
C GLN A 138 -13.79 -6.24 -10.79
N ASP A 139 -13.24 -5.06 -10.61
CA ASP A 139 -13.04 -4.08 -11.67
C ASP A 139 -11.54 -3.94 -11.93
N ILE A 140 -11.17 -3.59 -13.16
CA ILE A 140 -9.75 -3.46 -13.56
C ILE A 140 -9.50 -2.03 -14.02
N LEU A 141 -8.60 -1.34 -13.32
CA LEU A 141 -8.02 -0.07 -13.77
C LEU A 141 -6.98 -0.36 -14.84
N THR A 142 -7.43 -0.46 -16.08
CA THR A 142 -6.56 -0.78 -17.22
C THR A 142 -5.76 0.43 -17.69
N VAL A 143 -4.62 0.17 -18.33
CA VAL A 143 -3.83 1.22 -19.01
C VAL A 143 -4.68 1.99 -20.01
N ARG A 144 -5.57 1.31 -20.75
CA ARG A 144 -6.50 1.97 -21.66
C ARG A 144 -7.41 2.98 -20.94
N LYS A 145 -8.09 2.57 -19.86
CA LYS A 145 -8.97 3.46 -19.10
C LYS A 145 -8.21 4.69 -18.57
N MET A 146 -6.97 4.52 -18.14
CA MET A 146 -6.14 5.63 -17.67
C MET A 146 -5.74 6.58 -18.81
N CYS A 147 -5.30 6.06 -19.96
CA CYS A 147 -4.85 6.88 -21.08
C CYS A 147 -5.98 7.57 -21.87
N GLU A 148 -7.19 7.01 -21.88
CA GLU A 148 -8.35 7.61 -22.57
C GLU A 148 -8.84 8.89 -21.86
N ASN A 149 -8.55 9.02 -20.57
CA ASN A 149 -8.86 10.23 -19.81
C ASN A 149 -7.67 11.19 -19.88
N GLN A 150 -7.73 12.18 -20.78
CA GLN A 150 -6.65 13.11 -21.16
C GLN A 150 -6.17 14.11 -20.07
N HIS A 151 -6.38 13.82 -18.79
CA HIS A 151 -5.91 14.67 -17.70
C HIS A 151 -4.51 14.24 -17.25
N THR A 152 -3.61 15.19 -17.02
CA THR A 152 -2.31 14.87 -16.40
C THR A 152 -2.54 14.35 -14.98
N LEU A 153 -2.29 13.06 -14.78
CA LEU A 153 -2.32 12.43 -13.46
C LEU A 153 -1.16 12.94 -12.58
N GLY A 154 -1.28 12.76 -11.26
CA GLY A 154 -0.46 13.39 -10.22
C GLY A 154 1.07 13.20 -10.30
N GLY A 155 1.80 13.73 -9.33
CA GLY A 155 3.26 13.71 -9.31
C GLY A 155 3.88 12.31 -9.15
N LEU A 156 3.30 11.43 -8.32
CA LEU A 156 3.89 10.12 -8.00
C LEU A 156 2.85 9.01 -7.94
N ALA A 157 3.07 7.93 -8.68
CA ALA A 157 2.40 6.65 -8.49
C ALA A 157 3.37 5.62 -7.88
N TYR A 158 3.02 5.04 -6.74
CA TYR A 158 3.75 3.93 -6.14
C TYR A 158 2.93 2.65 -6.28
N LEU A 159 3.39 1.73 -7.13
CA LEU A 159 2.72 0.46 -7.39
C LEU A 159 3.35 -0.64 -6.51
N SER A 160 2.80 -0.85 -5.32
CA SER A 160 3.08 -2.00 -4.45
C SER A 160 2.37 -3.27 -4.98
N ALA A 161 2.40 -3.45 -6.29
CA ALA A 161 1.78 -4.55 -7.00
C ALA A 161 2.89 -5.44 -7.56
N CYS A 162 2.89 -6.71 -7.14
CA CYS A 162 3.80 -7.72 -7.69
C CYS A 162 3.65 -7.79 -9.22
N SER A 163 4.76 -7.88 -9.93
CA SER A 163 4.79 -7.97 -11.40
C SER A 163 4.16 -6.79 -12.15
N ALA A 164 3.97 -5.62 -11.51
CA ALA A 164 3.47 -4.42 -12.18
C ALA A 164 4.38 -3.93 -13.33
N ALA A 165 5.64 -4.32 -13.32
CA ALA A 165 6.60 -4.09 -14.40
C ALA A 165 6.98 -5.36 -15.19
N GLU A 166 6.23 -6.47 -15.06
CA GLU A 166 6.42 -7.67 -15.86
C GLU A 166 5.67 -7.54 -17.21
N ASN A 167 6.16 -8.17 -18.28
CA ASN A 167 5.46 -8.27 -19.57
C ASN A 167 5.29 -9.74 -19.95
N GLN A 168 4.05 -10.19 -20.05
CA GLN A 168 3.72 -11.57 -20.43
C GLN A 168 3.28 -11.70 -21.90
N ALA A 169 3.27 -10.59 -22.67
CA ALA A 169 2.87 -10.59 -24.07
C ALA A 169 4.03 -11.01 -25.00
N ALA A 170 4.23 -12.33 -25.13
CA ALA A 170 5.31 -12.93 -25.90
C ALA A 170 5.37 -12.50 -27.38
N LYS A 171 4.25 -12.07 -27.97
CA LYS A 171 4.16 -11.62 -29.38
C LYS A 171 4.33 -10.10 -29.56
N LEU A 172 4.47 -9.35 -28.48
CA LEU A 172 4.57 -7.88 -28.46
C LEU A 172 5.75 -7.41 -27.60
N VAL A 173 6.82 -8.21 -27.54
CA VAL A 173 8.05 -7.89 -26.80
C VAL A 173 8.70 -6.57 -27.25
N ASP A 174 8.42 -6.12 -28.48
CA ASP A 174 8.92 -4.85 -29.03
C ASP A 174 7.98 -3.65 -28.76
N LYS A 175 6.77 -3.90 -28.25
CA LYS A 175 5.72 -2.89 -27.96
C LYS A 175 5.31 -3.00 -26.49
N VAL A 176 6.29 -2.78 -25.63
CA VAL A 176 6.17 -3.03 -24.19
C VAL A 176 5.30 -1.95 -23.53
N ILE A 177 4.06 -2.31 -23.18
CA ILE A 177 3.24 -1.53 -22.24
C ILE A 177 3.20 -2.32 -20.94
N HIS A 178 4.13 -2.03 -20.04
CA HIS A 178 4.03 -2.42 -18.63
C HIS A 178 2.97 -1.55 -17.93
N VAL A 179 2.36 -2.04 -16.85
CA VAL A 179 1.42 -1.23 -16.05
C VAL A 179 2.10 0.06 -15.59
N VAL A 180 3.37 -0.04 -15.16
CA VAL A 180 4.23 1.12 -14.83
C VAL A 180 4.33 2.15 -15.97
N SER A 181 4.61 1.70 -17.21
CA SER A 181 4.64 2.61 -18.37
C SER A 181 3.27 3.17 -18.73
N GLY A 182 2.19 2.45 -18.43
CA GLY A 182 0.82 2.92 -18.60
C GLY A 182 0.48 4.07 -17.65
N PHE A 183 0.88 3.97 -16.38
CA PHE A 183 0.77 5.07 -15.42
C PHE A 183 1.57 6.31 -15.86
N GLN A 184 2.78 6.10 -16.40
CA GLN A 184 3.59 7.19 -16.93
C GLN A 184 2.94 7.83 -18.17
N ALA A 185 2.43 7.03 -19.11
CA ALA A 185 1.71 7.50 -20.29
C ALA A 185 0.42 8.25 -19.94
N ALA A 186 -0.25 7.85 -18.86
CA ALA A 186 -1.42 8.52 -18.33
C ALA A 186 -1.09 9.82 -17.56
N GLY A 187 0.19 10.17 -17.43
CA GLY A 187 0.63 11.51 -17.01
C GLY A 187 1.33 11.57 -15.65
N PHE A 188 1.51 10.46 -14.94
CA PHE A 188 2.30 10.48 -13.70
C PHE A 188 3.76 10.83 -13.99
N ARG A 189 4.30 11.84 -13.28
CA ARG A 189 5.70 12.27 -13.47
C ARG A 189 6.69 11.20 -13.00
N HIS A 190 6.40 10.54 -11.89
CA HIS A 190 7.19 9.43 -11.37
C HIS A 190 6.29 8.23 -11.13
N VAL A 191 6.77 7.05 -11.53
CA VAL A 191 6.12 5.78 -11.25
C VAL A 191 7.15 4.82 -10.67
N ILE A 192 6.85 4.27 -9.50
CA ILE A 192 7.63 3.21 -8.87
C ILE A 192 6.85 1.91 -9.03
N GLY A 193 7.53 0.83 -9.41
CA GLY A 193 6.92 -0.49 -9.48
C GLY A 193 7.92 -1.61 -9.22
N CYS A 194 7.41 -2.83 -9.25
CA CYS A 194 8.14 -4.05 -8.99
C CYS A 194 8.23 -4.92 -10.26
N LEU A 195 9.44 -5.37 -10.60
CA LEU A 195 9.67 -6.25 -11.75
C LEU A 195 9.17 -7.69 -11.54
N TRP A 196 9.18 -8.17 -10.29
CA TRP A 196 8.73 -9.51 -9.91
C TRP A 196 8.13 -9.50 -8.49
N PRO A 197 7.48 -10.59 -8.04
CA PRO A 197 6.92 -10.68 -6.69
C PRO A 197 8.00 -10.70 -5.60
N SER A 198 7.74 -10.07 -4.45
CA SER A 198 8.59 -10.12 -3.25
C SER A 198 7.74 -10.44 -2.02
N GLU A 199 8.40 -10.80 -0.92
CA GLU A 199 7.75 -11.00 0.38
C GLU A 199 7.10 -9.70 0.88
N ASP A 200 5.86 -9.80 1.38
CA ASP A 200 5.06 -8.67 1.83
C ASP A 200 5.77 -7.82 2.90
N ASP A 201 6.47 -8.48 3.83
CA ASP A 201 7.24 -7.82 4.89
C ASP A 201 8.32 -6.88 4.32
N VAL A 202 8.99 -7.33 3.24
CA VAL A 202 10.01 -6.53 2.56
C VAL A 202 9.36 -5.37 1.80
N CYS A 203 8.24 -5.62 1.12
CA CYS A 203 7.47 -4.58 0.42
C CYS A 203 7.01 -3.45 1.35
N VAL A 204 6.43 -3.81 2.51
CA VAL A 204 6.00 -2.85 3.53
C VAL A 204 7.19 -2.05 4.05
N GLU A 205 8.34 -2.70 4.28
CA GLU A 205 9.51 -2.01 4.78
C GLU A 205 10.11 -1.03 3.77
N VAL A 206 10.20 -1.43 2.50
CA VAL A 206 10.69 -0.56 1.43
C VAL A 206 9.77 0.64 1.25
N ALA A 207 8.44 0.43 1.20
CA ALA A 207 7.48 1.53 1.11
C ALA A 207 7.60 2.48 2.32
N ARG A 208 7.72 1.95 3.54
CA ARG A 208 7.92 2.75 4.75
C ARG A 208 9.21 3.58 4.69
N SER A 209 10.33 2.96 4.31
CA SER A 209 11.62 3.64 4.19
C SER A 209 11.60 4.69 3.09
N PHE A 210 10.91 4.41 1.98
CA PHE A 210 10.73 5.32 0.85
C PHE A 210 9.99 6.58 1.28
N TYR A 211 8.79 6.45 1.87
CA TYR A 211 8.00 7.61 2.30
C TYR A 211 8.65 8.39 3.44
N SER A 212 9.33 7.70 4.36
CA SER A 212 10.08 8.35 5.44
C SER A 212 11.22 9.22 4.88
N GLU A 213 11.89 8.76 3.83
CA GLU A 213 12.96 9.52 3.17
C GLU A 213 12.39 10.66 2.32
N LEU A 214 11.29 10.43 1.60
CA LEU A 214 10.68 11.42 0.73
C LEU A 214 10.09 12.60 1.51
N PHE A 215 9.46 12.34 2.65
CA PHE A 215 8.72 13.35 3.44
C PHE A 215 9.41 13.76 4.75
N GLN A 216 10.73 13.57 4.83
CA GLN A 216 11.57 13.79 6.03
C GLN A 216 11.43 15.18 6.71
N LYS A 217 10.91 16.20 5.99
CA LYS A 217 10.73 17.58 6.50
C LYS A 217 9.27 18.04 6.58
N ASN A 218 8.29 17.14 6.48
CA ASN A 218 6.85 17.48 6.34
C ASN A 218 6.55 18.42 5.16
N THR A 219 7.45 18.54 4.20
CA THR A 219 7.23 19.30 2.96
C THR A 219 6.53 18.39 1.96
N VAL A 220 5.37 18.83 1.48
CA VAL A 220 4.58 18.09 0.46
C VAL A 220 5.30 18.12 -0.90
N ASP A 221 6.13 19.14 -1.12
CA ASP A 221 6.97 19.25 -2.31
C ASP A 221 8.24 18.41 -2.18
N TYR A 222 8.46 17.56 -3.18
CA TYR A 222 9.69 16.79 -3.36
C TYR A 222 10.29 17.11 -4.74
N PRO A 223 11.61 17.36 -4.83
CA PRO A 223 12.27 17.51 -6.12
C PRO A 223 12.35 16.15 -6.82
N ASP A 224 12.37 16.15 -8.15
CA ASP A 224 12.39 14.94 -8.98
C ASP A 224 13.47 13.92 -8.53
N ARG A 225 14.69 14.41 -8.27
CA ARG A 225 15.82 13.59 -7.75
C ARG A 225 15.54 12.92 -6.40
N ALA A 226 14.69 13.50 -5.55
CA ALA A 226 14.40 12.92 -4.24
C ALA A 226 13.65 11.60 -4.35
N VAL A 227 12.78 11.43 -5.34
CA VAL A 227 12.03 10.17 -5.56
C VAL A 227 12.99 9.03 -5.87
N ALA A 228 13.89 9.24 -6.85
CA ALA A 228 14.91 8.25 -7.22
C ALA A 228 15.86 7.93 -6.05
N LEU A 229 16.28 8.96 -5.30
CA LEU A 229 17.16 8.77 -4.14
C LEU A 229 16.46 8.00 -3.01
N ALA A 230 15.18 8.29 -2.76
CA ALA A 230 14.41 7.65 -1.71
C ALA A 230 14.24 6.15 -1.96
N ILE A 231 13.88 5.76 -3.19
CA ILE A 231 13.71 4.33 -3.51
C ILE A 231 15.06 3.60 -3.51
N HIS A 232 16.12 4.26 -4.01
CA HIS A 232 17.48 3.72 -3.94
C HIS A 232 17.93 3.47 -2.50
N LYS A 233 17.71 4.43 -1.60
CA LYS A 233 18.05 4.28 -0.17
C LYS A 233 17.22 3.19 0.48
N ALA A 234 15.93 3.13 0.20
CA ALA A 234 15.03 2.10 0.73
C ALA A 234 15.49 0.69 0.33
N ALA A 235 15.72 0.44 -0.96
CA ALA A 235 16.25 -0.84 -1.44
C ALA A 235 17.66 -1.14 -0.89
N SER A 236 18.53 -0.13 -0.81
CA SER A 236 19.89 -0.27 -0.27
C SER A 236 19.88 -0.67 1.21
N ASN A 237 18.94 -0.15 2.01
CA ASN A 237 18.80 -0.51 3.41
C ASN A 237 18.50 -2.01 3.58
N ILE A 238 17.63 -2.58 2.74
CA ILE A 238 17.36 -4.03 2.70
C ILE A 238 18.61 -4.79 2.27
N SER A 239 19.28 -4.36 1.20
CA SER A 239 20.46 -5.04 0.64
C SER A 239 21.63 -5.18 1.64
N ARG A 240 21.73 -4.28 2.63
CA ARG A 240 22.81 -4.29 3.62
C ARG A 240 22.58 -5.28 4.76
N ARG A 241 21.35 -5.77 4.96
CA ARG A 241 21.01 -6.69 6.04
C ARG A 241 21.61 -8.07 5.83
N PRO A 242 22.18 -8.72 6.86
CA PRO A 242 22.79 -10.05 6.72
C PRO A 242 21.87 -11.08 6.07
N GLU A 243 20.57 -11.04 6.39
CA GLU A 243 19.53 -11.95 5.90
C GLU A 243 19.26 -11.82 4.39
N TYR A 244 19.31 -10.60 3.84
CA TYR A 244 18.97 -10.30 2.43
C TYR A 244 20.17 -9.98 1.54
N ARG A 245 21.36 -9.75 2.11
CA ARG A 245 22.56 -9.30 1.37
C ARG A 245 22.94 -10.20 0.20
N ARG A 246 22.77 -11.51 0.34
CA ARG A 246 23.06 -12.50 -0.72
C ARG A 246 21.81 -12.95 -1.50
N ARG A 247 20.68 -12.25 -1.34
CA ARG A 247 19.39 -12.60 -1.93
C ARG A 247 18.81 -11.38 -2.68
N PRO A 248 19.36 -11.04 -3.86
CA PRO A 248 18.97 -9.83 -4.61
C PRO A 248 17.51 -9.78 -5.05
N LEU A 249 16.84 -10.93 -5.15
CA LEU A 249 15.42 -11.01 -5.51
C LEU A 249 14.51 -10.25 -4.54
N TYR A 250 14.94 -9.97 -3.30
CA TYR A 250 14.14 -9.24 -2.32
C TYR A 250 14.24 -7.72 -2.42
N TRP A 251 15.29 -7.18 -3.06
CA TRP A 251 15.56 -5.74 -3.03
C TRP A 251 15.89 -5.12 -4.38
N ALA A 252 16.26 -5.92 -5.39
CA ALA A 252 16.62 -5.42 -6.72
C ALA A 252 15.42 -5.25 -7.66
N LEU A 253 14.20 -5.60 -7.22
CA LEU A 253 12.99 -5.56 -8.03
C LEU A 253 12.43 -4.15 -8.29
N TYR A 254 12.79 -3.18 -7.47
CA TYR A 254 12.20 -1.84 -7.51
C TYR A 254 12.77 -1.05 -8.68
N VAL A 255 11.86 -0.58 -9.54
CA VAL A 255 12.17 0.26 -10.69
C VAL A 255 11.46 1.60 -10.56
N HIS A 256 12.14 2.66 -10.99
CA HIS A 256 11.61 4.02 -11.06
C HIS A 256 11.63 4.47 -12.52
N TYR A 257 10.46 4.93 -12.99
CA TYR A 257 10.27 5.53 -14.31
C TYR A 257 9.82 6.97 -14.11
N GLY A 258 10.49 7.93 -14.74
CA GLY A 258 10.15 9.35 -14.61
C GLY A 258 11.36 10.25 -14.56
N ALA A 259 11.09 11.56 -14.45
CA ALA A 259 12.11 12.60 -14.31
C ALA A 259 12.78 12.57 -12.92
#